data_AF-A0A0K2VXZ6-F1
#
_entry.id   AF-A0A0K2VXZ6-F1
#
_cell.length_a   1.000
_cell.length_b   1.000
_cell.length_c   1.000
_cell.angle_alpha   90.00
_cell.angle_beta   90.00
_cell.angle_gamma   90.00
#
_symmetry.space_group_name_H-M   'P 1'
#
loop_
_entity.id
_entity.type
_entity.pdbx_description
1 polymer ?
#
loop_
_entity_poly.entity_id
_entity_poly.type
_entity_poly.pdbx_seq_one_letter_code
_entity_poly.pdbx_strand_id
1 'polypeptide(L)'
;MRRIPAELVLAFFLPVVLPVAFPAYAASCAWSAKMEEDEGGSVMMASVCGGPQRDAHLMLACFGKPVLSYDLGAAGGQLEPGISADFTFRAGGKSLTKKLELEAMYNYFTIELSGPADPLLALLRGKGEVMVSADKYGEASFPLKGSGAAIGKVLAECGKGSGGEAD
;
A
#
# COMPACT_ATOMS: atom_id res chain seq x y z
N MET A 1 -66.46 31.93 47.27
CA MET A 1 -65.01 31.72 47.55
C MET A 1 -64.57 30.42 46.88
N ARG A 2 -63.31 30.37 46.37
CA ARG A 2 -62.57 29.27 45.69
C ARG A 2 -62.75 29.26 44.15
N ARG A 3 -61.96 30.03 43.40
CA ARG A 3 -60.56 29.87 42.90
C ARG A 3 -60.42 28.80 41.79
N ILE A 4 -60.12 29.31 40.60
CA ILE A 4 -59.74 28.64 39.34
C ILE A 4 -58.29 28.13 39.48
N PRO A 5 -57.93 26.91 39.04
CA PRO A 5 -56.54 26.59 38.75
C PRO A 5 -56.25 26.83 37.26
N ALA A 6 -55.23 27.66 37.05
CA ALA A 6 -54.50 27.77 35.81
C ALA A 6 -53.63 26.53 35.64
N GLU A 7 -53.67 25.88 34.48
CA GLU A 7 -52.62 24.98 34.04
C GLU A 7 -52.04 25.50 32.73
N LEU A 8 -50.74 25.71 32.81
CA LEU A 8 -49.84 26.36 31.88
C LEU A 8 -49.36 25.29 30.88
N VAL A 9 -49.86 25.31 29.65
CA VAL A 9 -49.36 24.42 28.59
C VAL A 9 -48.03 25.00 28.07
N LEU A 10 -46.92 24.45 28.55
CA LEU A 10 -45.57 24.79 28.12
C LEU A 10 -45.26 24.08 26.78
N ALA A 11 -45.22 24.82 25.68
CA ALA A 11 -44.85 24.29 24.37
C ALA A 11 -43.33 24.09 24.26
N PHE A 12 -42.88 22.84 24.17
CA PHE A 12 -41.49 22.48 23.88
C PHE A 12 -41.22 22.58 22.37
N PHE A 13 -40.49 23.62 21.95
CA PHE A 13 -39.86 23.68 20.62
C PHE A 13 -38.46 23.04 20.70
N LEU A 14 -38.28 21.87 20.08
CA LEU A 14 -36.97 21.22 19.92
C LEU A 14 -36.38 21.61 18.55
N PRO A 15 -35.16 22.18 18.46
CA PRO A 15 -34.49 22.41 17.20
C PRO A 15 -33.97 21.08 16.65
N VAL A 16 -34.44 20.69 15.46
CA VAL A 16 -33.91 19.55 14.70
C VAL A 16 -32.52 19.93 14.17
N VAL A 17 -31.47 19.40 14.79
CA VAL A 17 -30.10 19.50 14.28
C VAL A 17 -29.90 18.38 13.25
N LEU A 18 -29.89 18.73 11.95
CA LEU A 18 -29.51 17.77 10.90
C LEU A 18 -28.01 17.48 11.00
N PRO A 19 -27.58 16.21 11.07
CA PRO A 19 -26.17 15.87 10.94
C PRO A 19 -25.73 16.10 9.48
N VAL A 20 -24.84 17.07 9.28
CA VAL A 20 -24.15 17.26 7.99
C VAL A 20 -23.12 16.13 7.87
N ALA A 21 -23.47 15.08 7.13
CA ALA A 21 -22.52 14.04 6.74
C ALA A 21 -21.57 14.63 5.69
N PHE A 22 -20.35 15.00 6.09
CA PHE A 22 -19.30 15.32 5.14
C PHE A 22 -18.88 14.03 4.41
N PRO A 23 -18.74 14.04 3.08
CA PRO A 23 -18.20 12.90 2.36
C PRO A 23 -16.74 12.72 2.82
N ALA A 24 -16.46 11.64 3.54
CA ALA A 24 -15.12 11.15 3.69
C ALA A 24 -14.65 10.69 2.31
N TYR A 25 -13.97 11.57 1.57
CA TYR A 25 -13.23 11.19 0.37
C TYR A 25 -12.14 10.23 0.83
N ALA A 26 -12.45 8.94 0.83
CA ALA A 26 -11.48 7.91 1.13
C ALA A 26 -10.37 8.03 0.08
N ALA A 27 -9.22 8.62 0.44
CA ALA A 27 -8.11 8.89 -0.45
C ALA A 27 -7.78 7.63 -1.25
N SER A 28 -8.00 7.67 -2.58
CA SER A 28 -7.83 6.50 -3.42
C SER A 28 -6.37 6.08 -3.38
N CYS A 29 -6.10 4.81 -3.06
CA CYS A 29 -4.76 4.26 -3.24
C CYS A 29 -4.33 4.47 -4.69
N ALA A 30 -3.20 5.14 -4.88
CA ALA A 30 -2.66 5.45 -6.18
C ALA A 30 -1.15 5.26 -6.13
N TRP A 31 -0.60 4.71 -7.20
CA TRP A 31 0.85 4.63 -7.33
C TRP A 31 1.46 6.02 -7.34
N SER A 32 2.48 6.19 -6.52
CA SER A 32 3.34 7.38 -6.50
C SER A 32 4.79 6.97 -6.68
N ALA A 33 5.64 7.90 -7.10
CA ALA A 33 7.08 7.72 -7.04
C ALA A 33 7.76 9.03 -6.64
N LYS A 34 8.63 8.95 -5.63
CA LYS A 34 9.31 10.09 -5.00
C LYS A 34 10.68 9.65 -4.47
N MET A 35 11.55 10.62 -4.21
CA MET A 35 12.78 10.38 -3.45
C MET A 35 12.42 10.18 -1.98
N GLU A 36 12.96 9.14 -1.36
CA GLU A 36 12.86 8.85 0.07
C GLU A 36 14.28 8.68 0.63
N GLU A 37 14.52 9.17 1.85
CA GLU A 37 15.81 8.96 2.51
C GLU A 37 15.85 7.54 3.10
N ASP A 38 16.92 6.83 2.79
CA ASP A 38 17.25 5.52 3.35
C ASP A 38 18.64 5.58 4.01
N GLU A 39 19.08 4.53 4.71
CA GLU A 39 20.38 4.48 5.40
C GLU A 39 21.57 4.73 4.46
N GLY A 40 21.41 4.41 3.16
CA GLY A 40 22.37 4.67 2.09
C GLY A 40 22.21 6.01 1.37
N GLY A 41 21.30 6.88 1.81
CA GLY A 41 20.95 8.15 1.19
C GLY A 41 19.63 8.12 0.43
N SER A 42 19.40 9.16 -0.38
CA SER A 42 18.14 9.36 -1.09
C SER A 42 17.93 8.34 -2.21
N VAL A 43 16.84 7.56 -2.13
CA VAL A 43 16.45 6.53 -3.12
C VAL A 43 15.12 6.86 -3.78
N MET A 44 15.00 6.61 -5.08
CA MET A 44 13.71 6.70 -5.78
C MET A 44 12.84 5.50 -5.41
N MET A 45 11.72 5.74 -4.75
CA MET A 45 10.77 4.71 -4.35
C MET A 45 9.44 4.90 -5.06
N ALA A 46 8.88 3.81 -5.61
CA ALA A 46 7.50 3.75 -6.06
C ALA A 46 6.65 2.95 -5.06
N SER A 47 5.49 3.48 -4.67
CA SER A 47 4.65 2.82 -3.68
C SER A 47 3.15 2.98 -3.94
N VAL A 48 2.37 2.05 -3.39
CA VAL A 48 0.90 2.07 -3.42
C VAL A 48 0.35 1.39 -2.17
N CYS A 49 -0.73 1.94 -1.60
CA CYS A 49 -1.49 1.25 -0.55
C CYS A 49 -2.51 0.25 -1.14
N GLY A 50 -3.01 -0.66 -0.32
CA GLY A 50 -4.01 -1.63 -0.73
C GLY A 50 -4.61 -2.38 0.45
N GLY A 51 -5.34 -3.45 0.14
CA GLY A 51 -6.08 -4.20 1.14
C GLY A 51 -7.36 -3.50 1.62
N PRO A 52 -8.18 -4.18 2.42
CA PRO A 52 -9.50 -3.69 2.83
C PRO A 52 -9.42 -2.43 3.70
N GLN A 53 -8.37 -2.28 4.51
CA GLN A 53 -8.15 -1.13 5.39
C GLN A 53 -7.17 -0.09 4.82
N ARG A 54 -6.63 -0.31 3.62
CA ARG A 54 -5.66 0.58 2.95
C ARG A 54 -4.35 0.78 3.73
N ASP A 55 -4.01 -0.19 4.54
CA ASP A 55 -2.87 -0.24 5.44
C ASP A 55 -1.77 -1.19 4.96
N ALA A 56 -2.04 -2.01 3.95
CA ALA A 56 -1.03 -2.82 3.28
C ALA A 56 -0.32 -2.00 2.20
N HIS A 57 0.98 -2.19 1.99
CA HIS A 57 1.76 -1.41 1.02
C HIS A 57 2.66 -2.28 0.14
N LEU A 58 2.65 -2.01 -1.16
CA LEU A 58 3.71 -2.46 -2.06
C LEU A 58 4.66 -1.28 -2.30
N MET A 59 5.95 -1.53 -2.14
CA MET A 59 7.02 -0.54 -2.31
C MET A 59 8.11 -1.14 -3.19
N LEU A 60 8.56 -0.38 -4.18
CA LEU A 60 9.65 -0.76 -5.08
C LEU A 60 10.73 0.30 -5.02
N ALA A 61 11.93 -0.10 -4.64
CA ALA A 61 13.13 0.74 -4.68
C ALA A 61 14.21 0.04 -5.53
N CYS A 62 15.34 0.71 -5.75
CA CYS A 62 16.50 0.07 -6.37
C CYS A 62 17.77 0.31 -5.56
N PHE A 63 18.41 -0.80 -5.20
CA PHE A 63 19.69 -0.85 -4.48
C PHE A 63 20.69 -1.64 -5.35
N GLY A 64 20.94 -1.15 -6.57
CA GLY A 64 21.66 -1.87 -7.62
C GLY A 64 20.79 -2.85 -8.43
N LYS A 65 19.85 -3.52 -7.75
CA LYS A 65 18.74 -4.26 -8.38
C LYS A 65 17.39 -3.78 -7.84
N PRO A 66 16.29 -3.95 -8.59
CA PRO A 66 14.97 -3.63 -8.09
C PRO A 66 14.61 -4.55 -6.91
N VAL A 67 14.21 -3.96 -5.79
CA VAL A 67 13.73 -4.70 -4.60
C VAL A 67 12.28 -4.33 -4.38
N LEU A 68 11.41 -5.36 -4.34
CA LEU A 68 10.01 -5.20 -3.98
C LEU A 68 9.84 -5.55 -2.50
N SER A 69 9.25 -4.64 -1.74
CA SER A 69 8.85 -4.83 -0.35
C SER A 69 7.33 -4.84 -0.24
N TYR A 70 6.81 -5.73 0.59
CA TYR A 70 5.40 -5.89 0.91
C TYR A 70 5.18 -5.76 2.41
N ASP A 71 4.57 -4.65 2.81
CA ASP A 71 4.00 -4.46 4.13
C ASP A 71 2.59 -5.06 4.17
N LEU A 72 2.38 -6.01 5.09
CA LEU A 72 1.10 -6.68 5.30
C LEU A 72 0.06 -5.79 5.99
N GLY A 73 0.46 -4.62 6.50
CA GLY A 73 -0.40 -3.79 7.34
C GLY A 73 -0.83 -4.54 8.60
N ALA A 74 -2.07 -4.34 9.03
CA ALA A 74 -2.61 -5.00 10.22
C ALA A 74 -2.65 -6.54 10.13
N ALA A 75 -2.62 -7.11 8.92
CA ALA A 75 -2.59 -8.57 8.73
C ALA A 75 -1.23 -9.19 9.13
N GLY A 76 -0.16 -8.40 9.19
CA GLY A 76 1.18 -8.89 9.53
C GLY A 76 1.41 -9.09 11.01
N GLY A 77 0.85 -8.22 11.87
CA GLY A 77 1.26 -8.17 13.28
C GLY A 77 2.78 -8.01 13.44
N GLN A 78 3.33 -8.35 14.61
CA GLN A 78 4.78 -8.47 14.78
C GLN A 78 5.23 -9.85 14.31
N LEU A 79 6.16 -9.91 13.36
CA LEU A 79 6.68 -11.16 12.83
C LEU A 79 8.06 -11.50 13.42
N GLU A 80 8.34 -12.80 13.52
CA GLU A 80 9.63 -13.32 13.98
C GLU A 80 10.70 -13.17 12.88
N PRO A 81 11.93 -12.76 13.22
CA PRO A 81 13.02 -12.69 12.26
C PRO A 81 13.34 -14.03 11.59
N GLY A 82 13.86 -13.98 10.35
CA GLY A 82 14.35 -15.16 9.63
C GLY A 82 13.26 -16.01 8.95
N ILE A 83 12.02 -15.53 8.91
CA ILE A 83 10.93 -16.21 8.18
C ILE A 83 10.92 -15.81 6.71
N SER A 84 10.35 -16.68 5.88
CA SER A 84 10.04 -16.42 4.48
C SER A 84 8.68 -17.04 4.15
N ALA A 85 8.03 -16.55 3.11
CA ALA A 85 6.75 -17.08 2.67
C ALA A 85 6.56 -16.93 1.16
N ASP A 86 5.77 -17.85 0.60
CA ASP A 86 5.35 -17.79 -0.80
C ASP A 86 4.15 -16.86 -0.95
N PHE A 87 4.32 -15.81 -1.74
CA PHE A 87 3.26 -14.89 -2.12
C PHE A 87 2.90 -15.09 -3.59
N THR A 88 1.60 -15.25 -3.85
CA THR A 88 1.06 -15.36 -5.19
C THR A 88 0.45 -14.04 -5.63
N PHE A 89 1.02 -13.48 -6.70
CA PHE A 89 0.60 -12.26 -7.37
C PHE A 89 -0.27 -12.60 -8.58
N ARG A 90 -1.51 -12.12 -8.60
CA ARG A 90 -2.48 -12.37 -9.67
C ARG A 90 -2.99 -11.08 -10.26
N ALA A 91 -2.85 -10.92 -11.58
CA ALA A 91 -3.40 -9.79 -12.32
C ALA A 91 -3.60 -10.16 -13.80
N GLY A 92 -4.67 -9.66 -14.42
CA GLY A 92 -4.88 -9.80 -15.87
C GLY A 92 -4.83 -11.25 -16.38
N GLY A 93 -5.36 -12.21 -15.61
CA GLY A 93 -5.35 -13.64 -15.94
C GLY A 93 -3.99 -14.34 -15.78
N LYS A 94 -2.96 -13.64 -15.30
CA LYS A 94 -1.64 -14.20 -15.00
C LYS A 94 -1.48 -14.41 -13.50
N SER A 95 -0.66 -15.38 -13.14
CA SER A 95 -0.31 -15.70 -11.76
C SER A 95 1.20 -15.95 -11.66
N LEU A 96 1.86 -15.37 -10.67
CA LEU A 96 3.26 -15.57 -10.35
C LEU A 96 3.40 -15.79 -8.85
N THR A 97 4.05 -16.87 -8.45
CA THR A 97 4.39 -17.12 -7.05
C THR A 97 5.86 -16.79 -6.83
N LYS A 98 6.15 -16.04 -5.78
CA LYS A 98 7.50 -15.63 -5.40
C LYS A 98 7.67 -15.87 -3.91
N LYS A 99 8.82 -16.42 -3.53
CA LYS A 99 9.23 -16.51 -2.14
C LYS A 99 9.82 -15.16 -1.72
N LEU A 100 9.24 -14.54 -0.71
CA LEU A 100 9.75 -13.30 -0.11
C LEU A 100 10.33 -13.62 1.27
N GLU A 101 11.37 -12.89 1.65
CA GLU A 101 12.05 -13.01 2.94
C GLU A 101 11.66 -11.85 3.85
N LEU A 102 11.50 -12.09 5.15
CA LEU A 102 11.16 -11.02 6.09
C LEU A 102 12.39 -10.18 6.40
N GLU A 103 12.32 -8.90 6.07
CA GLU A 103 13.18 -7.87 6.61
C GLU A 103 12.64 -7.42 7.98
N ALA A 104 13.16 -8.05 9.04
CA ALA A 104 12.62 -7.92 10.39
C ALA A 104 12.68 -6.50 10.96
N MET A 105 13.60 -5.66 10.49
CA MET A 105 13.75 -4.28 10.95
C MET A 105 12.53 -3.42 10.62
N TYR A 106 11.96 -3.61 9.43
CA TYR A 106 10.79 -2.89 8.96
C TYR A 106 9.50 -3.72 8.99
N ASN A 107 9.61 -5.01 9.31
CA ASN A 107 8.49 -5.97 9.31
C ASN A 107 7.85 -6.13 7.92
N TYR A 108 8.67 -6.06 6.86
CA TYR A 108 8.24 -6.20 5.47
C TYR A 108 8.75 -7.51 4.86
N PHE A 109 7.96 -8.11 3.98
CA PHE A 109 8.43 -9.18 3.13
C PHE A 109 9.09 -8.60 1.88
N THR A 110 10.32 -8.99 1.58
CA THR A 110 11.10 -8.43 0.48
C THR A 110 11.56 -9.49 -0.52
N ILE A 111 11.80 -9.06 -1.75
CA ILE A 111 12.44 -9.85 -2.79
C ILE A 111 13.28 -8.98 -3.71
N GLU A 112 14.54 -9.36 -3.92
CA GLU A 112 15.38 -8.84 -4.98
C GLU A 112 14.95 -9.44 -6.33
N LEU A 113 14.66 -8.59 -7.30
CA LEU A 113 14.19 -8.99 -8.62
C LEU A 113 15.36 -9.16 -9.60
N SER A 114 15.17 -9.97 -10.64
CA SER A 114 16.23 -10.30 -11.60
C SER A 114 16.69 -9.13 -12.49
N GLY A 115 16.07 -7.95 -12.34
CA GLY A 115 16.33 -6.75 -13.13
C GLY A 115 15.06 -6.15 -13.75
N PRO A 116 15.18 -5.13 -14.62
CA PRO A 116 14.04 -4.40 -15.20
C PRO A 116 13.04 -5.25 -15.99
N ALA A 117 13.46 -6.43 -16.46
CA ALA A 117 12.65 -7.38 -17.22
C ALA A 117 12.03 -8.51 -16.37
N ASP A 118 12.12 -8.44 -15.03
CA ASP A 118 11.52 -9.47 -14.16
C ASP A 118 10.00 -9.61 -14.45
N PRO A 119 9.48 -10.84 -14.61
CA PRO A 119 8.06 -11.08 -14.88
C PRO A 119 7.10 -10.44 -13.87
N LEU A 120 7.52 -10.30 -12.61
CA LEU A 120 6.71 -9.64 -11.59
C LEU A 120 6.56 -8.14 -11.87
N LEU A 121 7.61 -7.46 -12.34
CA LEU A 121 7.51 -6.06 -12.77
C LEU A 121 6.58 -5.92 -13.97
N ALA A 122 6.65 -6.85 -14.92
CA ALA A 122 5.73 -6.85 -16.06
C ALA A 122 4.27 -7.03 -15.62
N LEU A 123 4.01 -7.86 -14.60
CA LEU A 123 2.69 -8.03 -14.00
C LEU A 123 2.21 -6.74 -13.32
N LEU A 124 3.05 -6.14 -12.46
CA LEU A 124 2.74 -4.94 -11.69
C LEU A 124 2.55 -3.69 -12.57
N ARG A 125 3.19 -3.63 -13.74
CA ARG A 125 3.00 -2.55 -14.72
C ARG A 125 1.74 -2.73 -15.60
N GLY A 126 0.92 -3.72 -15.28
CA GLY A 126 -0.32 -4.04 -15.98
C GLY A 126 -1.45 -3.03 -15.76
N LYS A 127 -2.69 -3.52 -15.92
CA LYS A 127 -3.92 -2.73 -15.74
C LYS A 127 -4.85 -3.44 -14.74
N GLY A 128 -5.81 -2.70 -14.20
CA GLY A 128 -6.77 -3.23 -13.23
C GLY A 128 -6.18 -3.26 -11.83
N GLU A 129 -6.25 -4.40 -11.17
CA GLU A 129 -5.71 -4.63 -9.83
C GLU A 129 -4.75 -5.83 -9.85
N VAL A 130 -3.80 -5.83 -8.91
CA VAL A 130 -3.04 -7.02 -8.55
C VAL A 130 -3.52 -7.50 -7.19
N MET A 131 -3.85 -8.78 -7.10
CA MET A 131 -4.12 -9.46 -5.85
C MET A 131 -2.84 -10.17 -5.41
N VAL A 132 -2.43 -9.93 -4.17
CA VAL A 132 -1.30 -10.58 -3.52
C VAL A 132 -1.86 -11.46 -2.41
N SER A 133 -1.48 -12.73 -2.37
CA SER A 133 -2.04 -13.70 -1.44
C SER A 133 -0.99 -14.65 -0.89
N ALA A 134 -1.13 -15.05 0.36
CA ALA A 134 -0.35 -16.12 0.99
C ALA A 134 -1.22 -16.84 2.03
N ASP A 135 -1.07 -18.16 2.13
CA ASP A 135 -1.93 -19.01 2.98
C ASP A 135 -2.04 -18.52 4.43
N LYS A 136 -0.92 -18.05 4.99
CA LYS A 136 -0.85 -17.57 6.39
C LYS A 136 -1.30 -16.11 6.56
N TYR A 137 -1.17 -15.29 5.52
CA TYR A 137 -1.29 -13.82 5.63
C TYR A 137 -2.52 -13.26 4.91
N GLY A 138 -3.33 -14.12 4.31
CA GLY A 138 -4.55 -13.74 3.62
C GLY A 138 -4.26 -13.12 2.26
N GLU A 139 -5.13 -12.22 1.83
CA GLU A 139 -5.08 -11.55 0.53
C GLU A 139 -5.24 -10.04 0.66
N ALA A 140 -4.55 -9.31 -0.23
CA ALA A 140 -4.71 -7.88 -0.41
C ALA A 140 -4.72 -7.53 -1.90
N SER A 141 -5.58 -6.58 -2.28
CA SER A 141 -5.63 -6.04 -3.64
C SER A 141 -5.05 -4.64 -3.71
N PHE A 142 -4.30 -4.37 -4.78
CA PHE A 142 -3.66 -3.09 -5.05
C PHE A 142 -4.04 -2.60 -6.45
N PRO A 143 -4.44 -1.32 -6.59
CA PRO A 143 -4.74 -0.77 -7.90
C PRO A 143 -3.46 -0.67 -8.74
N LEU A 144 -3.52 -1.07 -10.01
CA LEU A 144 -2.40 -0.93 -10.94
C LEU A 144 -2.45 0.37 -11.75
N LYS A 145 -3.45 1.23 -11.53
CA LYS A 145 -3.51 2.54 -12.17
C LYS A 145 -2.30 3.39 -11.74
N GLY A 146 -1.51 3.83 -12.73
CA GLY A 146 -0.30 4.65 -12.50
C GLY A 146 0.97 3.85 -12.21
N SER A 147 0.87 2.54 -11.94
CA SER A 147 2.01 1.65 -11.64
C SER A 147 3.12 1.73 -12.68
N GLY A 148 2.77 1.66 -13.97
CA GLY A 148 3.73 1.69 -15.06
C GLY A 148 4.62 2.93 -15.08
N ALA A 149 4.05 4.10 -14.77
CA ALA A 149 4.79 5.35 -14.72
C ALA A 149 5.65 5.45 -13.46
N ALA A 150 5.11 5.06 -12.29
CA ALA A 150 5.83 5.08 -11.02
C ALA A 150 7.02 4.09 -11.02
N ILE A 151 6.77 2.83 -11.37
CA ILE A 151 7.80 1.79 -11.50
C ILE A 151 8.82 2.19 -12.56
N GLY A 152 8.39 2.79 -13.67
CA GLY A 152 9.29 3.28 -14.72
C GLY A 152 10.32 4.29 -14.22
N LYS A 153 9.93 5.19 -13.29
CA LYS A 153 10.86 6.14 -12.66
C LYS A 153 11.91 5.43 -11.81
N VAL A 154 11.52 4.46 -10.99
CA VAL A 154 12.46 3.66 -10.18
C VAL A 154 13.46 2.93 -11.06
N LEU A 155 12.98 2.26 -12.11
CA LEU A 155 13.85 1.51 -13.03
C LEU A 155 14.82 2.41 -13.82
N ALA A 156 14.42 3.64 -14.12
CA ALA A 156 15.30 4.61 -14.77
C ALA A 156 16.46 5.05 -13.87
N GLU A 157 16.24 5.19 -12.56
CA GLU A 157 17.32 5.45 -11.60
C GLU A 157 18.17 4.19 -11.37
N CYS A 158 17.56 3.02 -11.38
CA CYS A 158 18.24 1.74 -11.19
C CYS A 158 19.34 1.48 -12.23
N GLY A 159 19.11 1.92 -13.49
CA GLY A 159 20.09 1.81 -14.57
C GLY A 159 21.26 2.80 -14.50
N LYS A 160 21.23 3.79 -13.60
CA LYS A 160 22.31 4.78 -13.45
C LYS A 160 23.41 4.33 -12.47
N GLY A 161 23.12 3.33 -11.64
CA GLY A 161 23.99 2.88 -10.55
C GLY A 161 25.17 1.97 -10.94
N SER A 162 25.45 1.74 -12.22
CA SER A 162 26.61 0.93 -12.65
C SER A 162 27.78 1.76 -13.19
N GLY A 163 27.81 3.07 -12.96
CA GLY A 163 28.74 4.01 -13.59
C GLY A 163 29.59 4.86 -12.64
N GLY A 164 29.69 4.50 -11.36
CA GLY A 164 30.43 5.31 -10.39
C GLY A 164 31.02 4.48 -9.26
N GLU A 165 32.14 3.81 -9.54
CA GLU A 165 33.29 3.72 -8.63
C GLU A 165 34.48 3.17 -9.44
N ALA A 166 35.23 4.08 -10.06
CA ALA A 166 36.55 3.81 -10.60
C ALA A 166 37.37 5.10 -10.49
N ASP A 167 37.93 5.32 -9.31
CA ASP A 167 39.14 6.12 -9.09
C ASP A 167 40.18 5.22 -8.40
#